data_AF-Q5DUR6-F1
#
_entry.id   AF-Q5DUR6-F1
#
_cell.length_a   1.000
_cell.length_b   1.000
_cell.length_c   1.000
_cell.angle_alpha   90.00
_cell.angle_beta   90.00
_cell.angle_gamma   90.00
#
_symmetry.space_group_name_H-M   'P 1'
#
loop_
_entity.id
_entity.type
_entity.pdbx_description
1 polymer ?
#
loop_
_entity_poly.entity_id
_entity_poly.type
_entity_poly.pdbx_seq_one_letter_code
_entity_poly.pdbx_strand_id
1 'polypeptide(L)'
;MKNRKTFNISSEKLFTSIKNKEGIKKTFEKEGSYNVISEKNIIQAFFLSKSEKVSSVEVTVNNRNFYKDEEEKKIVLRFFKDLFESLDINYDEEKLLSILKEDLTNSADIKNTDYKYFNYNDQVWLSIVGVFNNGEKKGSPTGINININKNKPEAD
;
A
#
# COMPACT_ATOMS: atom_id res chain seq x y z
N MET A 1 12.73 -6.51 20.91
CA MET A 1 12.44 -5.83 19.64
C MET A 1 13.11 -6.60 18.53
N LYS A 2 12.39 -7.41 17.76
CA LYS A 2 12.95 -8.03 16.54
C LYS A 2 13.30 -6.90 15.57
N ASN A 3 14.49 -6.97 14.97
CA ASN A 3 14.97 -5.96 14.01
C ASN A 3 13.96 -5.83 12.85
N ARG A 4 13.11 -4.79 12.89
CA ARG A 4 12.33 -4.39 11.72
C ARG A 4 13.33 -4.09 10.62
N LYS A 5 13.41 -4.95 9.60
CA LYS A 5 14.27 -4.69 8.44
C LYS A 5 13.69 -3.48 7.73
N THR A 6 14.51 -2.45 7.56
CA THR A 6 14.12 -1.21 6.90
C THR A 6 14.55 -1.23 5.42
N PHE A 7 13.88 -0.42 4.60
CA PHE A 7 14.34 -0.09 3.26
C PHE A 7 15.62 0.75 3.33
N ASN A 8 16.47 0.63 2.32
CA ASN A 8 17.73 1.39 2.27
C ASN A 8 17.53 2.78 1.62
N ILE A 9 16.43 3.44 1.98
CA ILE A 9 16.05 4.77 1.51
C ILE A 9 15.44 5.53 2.69
N SER A 10 15.75 6.82 2.79
CA SER A 10 15.13 7.71 3.78
C SER A 10 13.73 8.11 3.35
N SER A 11 12.90 8.51 4.30
CA SER A 11 11.54 8.99 4.02
C SER A 11 11.54 10.19 3.07
N GLU A 12 12.44 11.15 3.27
CA GLU A 12 12.54 12.33 2.40
C GLU A 12 12.91 11.96 0.95
N LYS A 13 13.82 10.99 0.77
CA LYS A 13 14.21 10.51 -0.56
C LYS A 13 13.05 9.77 -1.23
N LEU A 14 12.36 8.90 -0.49
CA LEU A 14 11.17 8.21 -1.00
C LEU A 14 10.09 9.21 -1.43
N PHE A 15 9.79 10.19 -0.58
CA PHE A 15 8.83 11.25 -0.87
C PHE A 15 9.20 12.02 -2.15
N THR A 16 10.46 12.43 -2.27
CA THR A 16 10.95 13.16 -3.44
C THR A 16 10.89 12.33 -4.72
N SER A 17 11.14 11.03 -4.63
CA SER A 17 11.08 10.11 -5.78
C SER A 17 9.66 9.91 -6.32
N ILE A 18 8.64 10.05 -5.47
CA ILE A 18 7.24 9.79 -5.83
C ILE A 18 6.50 11.09 -6.18
N LYS A 19 6.76 12.21 -5.51
CA LYS A 19 5.89 13.40 -5.57
C LYS A 19 5.63 13.98 -6.97
N ASN A 20 6.55 13.77 -7.90
CA ASN A 20 6.49 14.29 -9.27
C ASN A 20 6.19 13.19 -10.31
N LYS A 21 5.86 11.97 -9.88
CA LYS A 21 5.51 10.87 -10.78
C LYS A 21 4.18 11.12 -11.47
N GLU A 22 4.02 10.56 -12.66
CA GLU A 22 2.80 10.67 -13.44
C GLU A 22 1.61 10.04 -12.68
N GLY A 23 0.46 10.72 -12.71
CA GLY A 23 -0.73 10.27 -11.99
C GLY A 23 -0.71 10.56 -10.49
N ILE A 24 0.26 11.33 -9.98
CA ILE A 24 0.21 11.92 -8.64
C ILE A 24 -0.51 13.27 -8.70
N LYS A 25 -1.58 13.40 -7.92
CA LYS A 25 -2.41 14.61 -7.86
C LYS A 25 -2.00 15.55 -6.73
N LYS A 26 -1.66 14.98 -5.56
CA LYS A 26 -1.38 15.77 -4.35
C LYS A 26 -0.40 15.05 -3.46
N THR A 27 0.52 15.80 -2.87
CA THR A 27 1.41 15.34 -1.82
C THR A 27 1.46 16.34 -0.67
N PHE A 28 1.58 15.87 0.57
CA PHE A 28 1.71 16.75 1.74
C PHE A 28 2.30 15.99 2.93
N GLU A 29 2.83 16.74 3.90
CA GLU A 29 3.19 16.19 5.21
C GLU A 29 2.08 16.53 6.21
N LYS A 30 1.62 15.53 6.98
CA LYS A 30 0.63 15.70 8.05
C LYS A 30 0.93 14.72 9.17
N GLU A 31 0.89 15.21 10.41
CA GLU A 31 0.99 14.37 11.62
C GLU A 31 2.22 13.43 11.62
N GLY A 32 3.37 13.92 11.14
CA GLY A 32 4.62 13.15 11.10
C GLY A 32 4.67 12.08 10.01
N SER A 33 3.78 12.14 9.02
CA SER A 33 3.75 11.25 7.85
C SER A 33 3.73 12.04 6.55
N TYR A 34 4.46 11.55 5.56
CA TYR A 34 4.25 11.95 4.18
C TYR A 34 3.03 11.24 3.62
N ASN A 35 2.23 11.98 2.86
CA ASN A 35 0.99 11.51 2.24
C ASN A 35 1.07 11.77 0.73
N VAL A 36 0.65 10.79 -0.05
CA VAL A 36 0.60 10.84 -1.51
C VAL A 36 -0.80 10.41 -1.97
N ILE A 37 -1.41 11.19 -2.85
CA ILE A 37 -2.74 10.92 -3.42
C ILE A 37 -2.61 10.89 -4.95
N SER A 38 -3.08 9.81 -5.58
CA SER A 38 -3.10 9.71 -7.03
C SER A 38 -4.22 10.54 -7.66
N GLU A 39 -4.16 10.69 -8.98
CA GLU A 39 -5.28 11.13 -9.79
C GLU A 39 -6.52 10.26 -9.54
N LYS A 40 -7.69 10.88 -9.77
CA LYS A 40 -9.01 10.31 -9.46
C LYS A 40 -9.19 9.87 -7.99
N ASN A 41 -8.23 10.20 -7.11
CA ASN A 41 -8.15 9.74 -5.72
C ASN A 41 -8.21 8.21 -5.58
N ILE A 42 -7.67 7.46 -6.55
CA ILE A 42 -7.70 5.98 -6.52
C ILE A 42 -6.75 5.41 -5.48
N ILE A 43 -5.57 6.03 -5.32
CA ILE A 43 -4.57 5.66 -4.32
C ILE A 43 -4.42 6.75 -3.27
N GLN A 44 -4.26 6.33 -2.02
CA GLN A 44 -3.66 7.11 -0.95
C GLN A 44 -2.52 6.31 -0.33
N ALA A 45 -1.34 6.88 -0.23
CA ALA A 45 -0.21 6.22 0.43
C ALA A 45 0.40 7.10 1.51
N PHE A 46 0.92 6.49 2.56
CA PHE A 46 1.65 7.21 3.59
C PHE A 46 2.76 6.39 4.23
N PHE A 47 3.74 7.13 4.76
CA PHE A 47 4.90 6.61 5.48
C PHE A 47 5.48 7.72 6.37
N LEU A 48 6.15 7.35 7.46
CA LEU A 48 6.69 8.30 8.45
C LEU A 48 7.60 9.34 7.78
N SER A 49 7.51 10.63 8.12
CA SER A 49 8.28 11.70 7.46
C SER A 49 9.72 11.84 7.96
N LYS A 50 9.98 11.50 9.23
CA LYS A 50 11.29 11.71 9.88
C LYS A 50 12.14 10.45 10.07
N SER A 51 12.00 9.46 9.18
CA SER A 51 12.79 8.23 9.28
C SER A 51 14.03 8.27 8.38
N GLU A 52 15.21 8.03 8.97
CA GLU A 52 16.46 7.84 8.22
C GLU A 52 16.37 6.67 7.25
N LYS A 53 15.57 5.65 7.62
CA LYS A 53 15.25 4.50 6.78
C LYS A 53 13.76 4.19 6.89
N VAL A 54 13.10 4.05 5.75
CA VAL A 54 11.67 3.70 5.71
C VAL A 54 11.48 2.30 6.30
N SER A 55 10.56 2.16 7.25
CA SER A 55 10.25 0.87 7.89
C SER A 55 9.11 0.14 7.19
N SER A 56 8.10 0.88 6.79
CA SER A 56 6.95 0.39 6.04
C SER A 56 6.35 1.51 5.18
N VAL A 57 5.53 1.11 4.22
CA VAL A 57 4.67 2.02 3.45
C VAL A 57 3.27 1.44 3.46
N GLU A 58 2.28 2.27 3.82
CA GLU A 58 0.87 1.91 3.74
C GLU A 58 0.27 2.52 2.48
N VAL A 59 -0.49 1.72 1.73
CA VAL A 59 -1.14 2.11 0.48
C VAL A 59 -2.59 1.65 0.53
N THR A 60 -3.52 2.58 0.36
CA THR A 60 -4.95 2.31 0.20
C THR A 60 -5.34 2.47 -1.26
N VAL A 61 -5.91 1.41 -1.84
CA VAL A 61 -6.64 1.43 -3.11
C VAL A 61 -8.13 1.63 -2.79
N ASN A 62 -8.69 2.77 -3.18
CA ASN A 62 -10.05 3.18 -2.78
C ASN A 62 -11.17 2.47 -3.55
N ASN A 63 -10.84 1.63 -4.55
CA ASN A 63 -11.81 0.82 -5.29
C ASN A 63 -11.34 -0.64 -5.38
N ARG A 64 -12.12 -1.56 -4.82
CA ARG A 64 -11.85 -3.01 -4.85
C ARG A 64 -11.90 -3.60 -6.26
N ASN A 65 -12.68 -3.02 -7.16
CA ASN A 65 -12.88 -3.45 -8.55
C ASN A 65 -12.03 -2.66 -9.56
N PHE A 66 -10.98 -1.96 -9.12
CA PHE A 66 -10.10 -1.16 -10.00
C PHE A 66 -9.62 -1.93 -11.24
N TYR A 67 -9.45 -3.25 -11.13
CA TYR A 67 -8.97 -4.11 -12.22
C TYR A 67 -9.99 -4.37 -13.34
N LYS A 68 -11.24 -3.93 -13.18
CA LYS A 68 -12.29 -3.99 -14.22
C LYS A 68 -12.36 -2.70 -15.05
N ASP A 69 -11.72 -1.63 -14.58
CA ASP A 69 -11.59 -0.36 -15.27
C ASP A 69 -10.13 -0.20 -15.75
N GLU A 70 -9.90 -0.10 -17.05
CA GLU A 70 -8.55 -0.06 -17.60
C GLU A 70 -7.75 1.18 -17.15
N GLU A 71 -8.41 2.31 -16.91
CA GLU A 71 -7.75 3.53 -16.46
C GLU A 71 -7.38 3.44 -14.98
N GLU A 72 -8.28 2.98 -14.12
CA GLU A 72 -7.96 2.75 -12.70
C GLU A 72 -6.88 1.68 -12.52
N LYS A 73 -6.96 0.60 -13.30
CA LYS A 73 -5.92 -0.43 -13.35
C LYS A 73 -4.55 0.16 -13.68
N LYS A 74 -4.44 0.98 -14.73
CA LYS A 74 -3.17 1.66 -15.07
C LYS A 74 -2.67 2.54 -13.94
N ILE A 75 -3.55 3.31 -13.29
CA ILE A 75 -3.18 4.18 -12.16
C ILE A 75 -2.58 3.38 -11.02
N VAL A 76 -3.26 2.30 -10.61
CA VAL A 76 -2.80 1.43 -9.51
C VAL A 76 -1.47 0.78 -9.86
N LEU A 77 -1.35 0.15 -11.02
CA LEU A 77 -0.13 -0.57 -11.41
C LEU A 77 1.07 0.36 -11.57
N ARG A 78 0.89 1.53 -12.22
CA ARG A 78 1.94 2.55 -12.35
C ARG A 78 2.41 3.06 -10.98
N PHE A 79 1.48 3.37 -10.08
CA PHE A 79 1.81 3.82 -8.73
C PHE A 79 2.66 2.78 -7.98
N PHE A 80 2.26 1.51 -7.99
CA PHE A 80 3.01 0.46 -7.31
C PHE A 80 4.37 0.20 -7.96
N LYS A 81 4.47 0.27 -9.30
CA LYS A 81 5.73 0.16 -10.01
C LYS A 81 6.70 1.26 -9.57
N ASP A 82 6.26 2.52 -9.60
CA ASP A 82 7.07 3.67 -9.16
C ASP A 82 7.49 3.53 -7.69
N LEU A 83 6.56 3.12 -6.81
CA LEU A 83 6.84 2.90 -5.40
C LEU A 83 7.87 1.78 -5.19
N PHE A 84 7.74 0.67 -5.91
CA PHE A 84 8.61 -0.50 -5.74
C PHE A 84 10.01 -0.21 -6.27
N GLU A 85 10.13 0.46 -7.42
CA GLU A 85 11.41 0.95 -7.95
C GLU A 85 12.08 1.90 -6.94
N SER A 86 11.34 2.84 -6.35
CA SER A 86 11.87 3.75 -5.33
C SER A 86 12.30 3.06 -4.04
N LEU A 87 11.72 1.92 -3.71
CA LEU A 87 12.07 1.10 -2.54
C LEU A 87 13.17 0.06 -2.85
N ASP A 88 13.69 0.03 -4.08
CA ASP A 88 14.63 -0.99 -4.57
C ASP A 88 14.04 -2.41 -4.48
N ILE A 89 12.78 -2.56 -4.88
CA ILE A 89 12.03 -3.83 -4.92
C ILE A 89 11.82 -4.24 -6.38
N ASN A 90 12.12 -5.50 -6.69
CA ASN A 90 11.83 -6.12 -7.99
C ASN A 90 10.31 -6.20 -8.20
N TYR A 91 9.80 -5.39 -9.14
CA TYR A 91 8.39 -5.32 -9.49
C TYR A 91 7.96 -6.47 -10.40
N ASP A 92 6.94 -7.19 -9.97
CA ASP A 92 6.21 -8.23 -10.70
C ASP A 92 4.72 -7.84 -10.76
N GLU A 93 4.30 -7.39 -11.93
CA GLU A 93 2.93 -6.92 -12.18
C GLU A 93 1.89 -8.02 -11.97
N GLU A 94 2.15 -9.21 -12.48
CA GLU A 94 1.20 -10.33 -12.44
C GLU A 94 0.98 -10.77 -11.00
N LYS A 95 2.06 -10.91 -10.22
CA LYS A 95 2.00 -11.27 -8.81
C LYS A 95 1.34 -10.19 -7.96
N LEU A 96 1.61 -8.91 -8.24
CA LEU A 96 0.95 -7.82 -7.52
C LEU A 96 -0.55 -7.87 -7.81
N LEU A 97 -0.93 -7.99 -9.08
CA LEU A 97 -2.32 -8.00 -9.48
C LEU A 97 -3.07 -9.23 -8.92
N SER A 98 -2.42 -10.40 -8.84
CA SER A 98 -3.03 -11.57 -8.20
C SER A 98 -3.30 -11.31 -6.72
N ILE A 99 -2.36 -10.71 -5.99
CA ILE A 99 -2.51 -10.37 -4.57
C ILE A 99 -3.63 -9.33 -4.37
N LEU A 100 -3.66 -8.27 -5.19
CA LEU A 100 -4.68 -7.23 -5.09
C LEU A 100 -6.09 -7.72 -5.53
N LYS A 101 -6.18 -8.86 -6.20
CA LYS A 101 -7.45 -9.49 -6.58
C LYS A 101 -7.98 -10.50 -5.57
N GLU A 102 -7.20 -10.87 -4.56
CA GLU A 102 -7.59 -11.82 -3.53
C GLU A 102 -8.90 -11.47 -2.86
N ASP A 103 -9.80 -12.44 -2.72
CA ASP A 103 -11.06 -12.23 -2.02
C ASP A 103 -10.78 -11.83 -0.57
N LEU A 104 -11.22 -10.63 -0.20
CA LEU A 104 -11.06 -10.10 1.15
C LEU A 104 -12.41 -10.19 1.83
N THR A 105 -12.51 -11.14 2.75
CA THR A 105 -13.61 -11.25 3.68
C THR A 105 -13.19 -10.51 4.94
N ASN A 106 -14.05 -9.68 5.52
CA ASN A 106 -13.71 -9.08 6.81
C ASN A 106 -14.83 -9.26 7.83
N SER A 107 -14.39 -9.51 9.06
CA SER A 107 -15.20 -9.50 10.27
C SER A 107 -15.35 -8.07 10.78
N ALA A 108 -16.53 -7.73 11.28
CA ALA A 108 -16.94 -6.40 11.75
C ALA A 108 -16.13 -5.81 12.93
N ASP A 109 -15.14 -6.54 13.45
CA ASP A 109 -14.45 -6.27 14.72
C ASP A 109 -12.94 -6.18 14.49
N ILE A 110 -12.31 -5.11 14.99
CA ILE A 110 -10.84 -4.87 14.94
C ILE A 110 -10.09 -6.06 15.54
N LYS A 111 -10.68 -6.76 16.53
CA LYS A 111 -10.11 -7.97 17.13
C LYS A 111 -10.04 -9.18 16.18
N ASN A 112 -10.75 -9.12 15.05
CA ASN A 112 -10.84 -10.16 14.03
C ASN A 112 -10.49 -9.61 12.64
N THR A 113 -9.58 -8.63 12.57
CA THR A 113 -9.11 -8.11 11.28
C THR A 113 -8.40 -9.23 10.52
N ASP A 114 -8.98 -9.68 9.40
CA ASP A 114 -8.47 -10.80 8.60
C ASP A 114 -7.38 -10.30 7.65
N TYR A 115 -6.21 -9.99 8.22
CA TYR A 115 -5.04 -9.66 7.42
C TYR A 115 -4.59 -10.91 6.65
N LYS A 116 -4.60 -10.80 5.33
CA LYS A 116 -3.92 -11.77 4.47
C LYS A 116 -2.48 -11.35 4.25
N TYR A 117 -1.55 -12.30 4.41
CA TYR A 117 -0.11 -12.06 4.31
C TYR A 117 0.48 -12.78 3.11
N PHE A 118 1.15 -12.03 2.23
CA PHE A 118 1.75 -12.56 1.01
C PHE A 118 3.25 -12.28 1.00
N ASN A 119 4.03 -13.34 0.75
CA ASN A 119 5.43 -13.17 0.36
C ASN A 119 5.48 -12.72 -1.10
N TYR A 120 5.82 -11.45 -1.34
CA TYR A 120 5.86 -10.89 -2.68
C TYR A 120 7.14 -11.26 -3.42
N ASN A 121 8.28 -11.23 -2.74
CA ASN A 121 9.56 -11.72 -3.23
C ASN A 121 10.52 -11.89 -2.05
N ASP A 122 11.78 -12.20 -2.30
CA ASP A 122 12.82 -12.30 -1.29
C ASP A 122 13.09 -10.98 -0.53
N GLN A 123 12.52 -9.85 -0.98
CA GLN A 123 12.73 -8.52 -0.41
C GLN A 123 11.59 -8.03 0.49
N VAL A 124 10.33 -8.36 0.17
CA VAL A 124 9.15 -7.83 0.88
C VAL A 124 7.98 -8.79 1.05
N TRP A 125 7.20 -8.49 2.09
CA TRP A 125 5.87 -9.01 2.37
C TRP A 125 4.82 -7.92 2.20
N LEU A 126 3.67 -8.32 1.68
CA LEU A 126 2.47 -7.50 1.60
C LEU A 126 1.43 -8.06 2.56
N SER A 127 0.97 -7.25 3.51
CA SER A 127 -0.26 -7.55 4.26
C SER A 127 -1.40 -6.74 3.68
N ILE A 128 -2.51 -7.38 3.36
CA ILE A 128 -3.68 -6.71 2.79
C ILE A 128 -4.91 -6.94 3.66
N VAL A 129 -5.78 -5.94 3.68
CA VAL A 129 -7.07 -5.99 4.38
C VAL A 129 -8.11 -5.17 3.61
N GLY A 130 -9.36 -5.63 3.64
CA GLY A 130 -10.47 -4.93 3.00
C GLY A 130 -10.85 -3.67 3.76
N VAL A 131 -11.04 -2.56 3.04
CA VAL A 131 -11.54 -1.28 3.61
C VAL A 131 -13.03 -1.15 3.29
N PHE A 132 -13.83 -0.71 4.26
CA PHE A 132 -15.26 -0.47 4.12
C PHE A 132 -15.57 1.01 4.26
N ASN A 133 -16.60 1.48 3.57
CA ASN A 133 -17.12 2.81 3.78
C ASN A 133 -17.84 2.90 5.13
N ASN A 134 -17.77 4.07 5.76
CA ASN A 134 -18.31 4.35 7.10
C ASN A 134 -19.77 3.89 7.24
N GLY A 135 -19.98 2.76 7.93
CA GLY A 135 -21.29 2.20 8.26
C GLY A 135 -21.45 0.74 7.86
N GLU A 136 -20.73 0.27 6.86
CA GLU A 136 -20.77 -1.11 6.42
C GLU A 136 -19.74 -1.93 7.18
N LYS A 137 -20.21 -2.90 7.97
CA LYS A 137 -19.34 -3.83 8.72
C LYS A 137 -19.45 -5.27 8.23
N LYS A 138 -20.16 -5.49 7.12
CA LYS A 138 -20.43 -6.80 6.52
C LYS A 138 -20.58 -6.64 5.01
N GLY A 139 -20.04 -7.60 4.25
CA GLY A 139 -20.11 -7.62 2.78
C GLY A 139 -18.74 -7.57 2.13
N SER A 140 -18.71 -7.30 0.83
CA SER A 140 -17.46 -7.11 0.08
C SER A 140 -16.88 -5.72 0.39
N PRO A 141 -15.58 -5.62 0.70
CA PRO A 141 -14.95 -4.33 0.96
C PRO A 141 -14.99 -3.43 -0.28
N THR A 142 -15.08 -2.12 -0.04
CA THR A 142 -15.09 -1.09 -1.08
C THR A 142 -13.69 -0.75 -1.57
N GLY A 143 -12.67 -0.98 -0.75
CA GLY A 143 -11.26 -0.77 -1.08
C GLY A 143 -10.34 -1.81 -0.47
N ILE A 144 -9.04 -1.61 -0.64
CA ILE A 144 -7.98 -2.47 -0.11
C ILE A 144 -6.94 -1.58 0.56
N ASN A 145 -6.54 -1.92 1.78
CA ASN A 145 -5.37 -1.35 2.42
C ASN A 145 -4.23 -2.39 2.34
N ILE A 146 -3.04 -1.93 1.99
CA ILE A 146 -1.84 -2.72 1.74
C ILE A 146 -0.72 -2.14 2.57
N ASN A 147 -0.06 -2.98 3.37
CA ASN A 147 1.13 -2.62 4.13
C ASN A 147 2.34 -3.36 3.54
N ILE A 148 3.34 -2.59 3.08
CA ILE A 148 4.55 -3.09 2.44
C ILE A 148 5.69 -3.10 3.47
N ASN A 149 6.22 -4.29 3.77
CA ASN A 149 7.19 -4.51 4.84
C ASN A 149 8.31 -5.45 4.39
N LYS A 150 9.56 -5.29 4.85
CA LYS A 150 10.64 -6.25 4.51
C LYS A 150 10.53 -7.62 5.20
N ASN A 151 9.78 -7.69 6.29
CA ASN A 151 9.55 -8.92 7.04
C ASN A 151 8.05 -9.24 7.03
N LYS A 152 7.70 -10.51 7.19
CA LYS A 152 6.32 -10.90 7.50
C LYS A 152 5.89 -10.12 8.75
N PRO A 153 4.79 -9.35 8.70
CA PRO A 153 4.26 -8.73 9.91
C PRO A 153 3.94 -9.85 10.91
N GLU A 154 4.51 -9.76 12.10
CA GLU A 154 4.09 -10.61 13.20
C GLU A 154 2.75 -10.04 13.67
N ALA A 155 1.78 -10.91 13.98
CA ALA A 155 0.58 -10.46 14.67
C ALA A 155 1.06 -9.86 16.01
N ASP A 156 0.91 -8.55 16.16
CA ASP A 156 1.10 -7.86 17.45
C ASP A 156 0.04 -8.34 18.45
#